data_AF-A0AAW1R9P6-F1
#
_entry.id   AF-A0AAW1R9P6-F1
#
_cell.length_a   1.000
_cell.length_b   1.000
_cell.length_c   1.000
_cell.angle_alpha   90.00
_cell.angle_beta   90.00
_cell.angle_gamma   90.00
#
_symmetry.space_group_name_H-M   'P 1'
#
loop_
_entity.id
_entity.type
_entity.pdbx_description
1 polymer ?
#
loop_
_entity_poly.entity_id
_entity_poly.type
_entity_poly.pdbx_seq_one_letter_code
_entity_poly.pdbx_strand_id
1 'polypeptide(L)'
;MAEIKEQLKTLMQQRDLIEQKVAVCSARLEAGGAGLHDPLTDREGFPRSDIDVHATRNDRHSIAVLSNDHKALTAQIDQLLQQLHAQNRPEASPSTHKKPRTDAQPVRSDPGAAQASGAAAAASAAATGSLNGARPASGTAASSRPYAVVDEVSPDSPASTAGIRLGDQLVSFGDVSWRDGQSELKAVAAELQASENQAVPAAFLRQGHLVTLSLTPQRWAGRGLLGCHLRPL
;
A
#
# COMPACT_ATOMS: atom_id res chain seq x y z
N MET A 1 -15.59 24.85 16.37
CA MET A 1 -16.86 25.49 15.94
C MET A 1 -17.03 25.54 14.42
N ALA A 2 -16.52 26.55 13.70
CA ALA A 2 -16.76 26.68 12.25
C ALA A 2 -16.12 25.53 11.43
N GLU A 3 -14.84 25.29 11.64
CA GLU A 3 -14.03 24.34 10.88
C GLU A 3 -14.56 22.89 10.93
N ILE A 4 -15.05 22.42 12.08
CA ILE A 4 -15.69 21.09 12.21
C ILE A 4 -16.95 20.99 11.34
N LYS A 5 -17.75 22.06 11.24
CA LYS A 5 -18.95 22.08 10.38
C LYS A 5 -18.60 22.10 8.90
N GLU A 6 -17.47 22.72 8.54
CA GLU A 6 -16.94 22.74 7.18
C GLU A 6 -16.37 21.37 6.77
N GLN A 7 -15.53 20.77 7.62
CA GLN A 7 -15.03 19.40 7.45
C GLN A 7 -16.18 18.39 7.32
N LEU A 8 -17.20 18.48 8.18
CA LEU A 8 -18.40 17.63 8.11
C LEU A 8 -19.13 17.78 6.78
N LYS A 9 -19.30 19.01 6.27
CA LYS A 9 -19.91 19.29 4.97
C LYS A 9 -19.09 18.69 3.82
N THR A 10 -17.76 18.83 3.84
CA THR A 10 -16.87 18.25 2.82
C THR A 10 -16.92 16.72 2.82
N LEU A 11 -16.91 16.09 4.00
CA LEU A 11 -17.01 14.62 4.12
C LEU A 11 -18.37 14.09 3.65
N MET A 12 -19.47 14.81 3.92
CA MET A 12 -20.78 14.48 3.36
C MET A 12 -20.77 14.57 1.83
N GLN A 13 -20.22 15.64 1.24
CA GLN A 13 -20.09 15.76 -0.22
C GLN A 13 -19.22 14.65 -0.83
N GLN A 14 -18.14 14.24 -0.14
CA GLN A 14 -17.30 13.12 -0.56
C GLN A 14 -18.03 11.78 -0.47
N ARG A 15 -18.82 11.55 0.58
CA ARG A 15 -19.69 10.38 0.72
C ARG A 15 -20.68 10.28 -0.44
N ASP A 16 -21.39 11.38 -0.73
CA ASP A 16 -22.41 11.43 -1.78
C ASP A 16 -21.81 11.15 -3.17
N LEU A 17 -20.60 11.63 -3.44
CA LEU A 17 -19.83 11.32 -4.65
C LEU A 17 -19.38 9.85 -4.73
N ILE A 18 -19.12 9.19 -3.59
CA ILE A 18 -18.80 7.76 -3.55
C ILE A 18 -20.08 6.93 -3.74
N GLU A 19 -21.19 7.29 -3.11
CA GLU A 19 -22.49 6.64 -3.29
C GLU A 19 -22.95 6.72 -4.75
N GLN A 20 -22.79 7.87 -5.41
CA GLN A 20 -23.06 8.03 -6.85
C GLN A 20 -22.17 7.11 -7.71
N LYS A 21 -20.88 6.96 -7.38
CA LYS A 21 -19.97 6.02 -8.10
C LYS A 21 -20.38 4.57 -7.90
N VAL A 22 -20.78 4.18 -6.68
CA VAL A 22 -21.31 2.83 -6.40
C VAL A 22 -22.55 2.55 -7.25
N ALA A 23 -23.50 3.49 -7.29
CA ALA A 23 -24.73 3.36 -8.08
C ALA A 23 -24.47 3.22 -9.59
N VAL A 24 -23.49 3.94 -10.15
CA VAL A 24 -23.07 3.80 -11.55
C VAL A 24 -22.46 2.42 -11.82
N CYS A 25 -21.62 1.91 -10.91
CA CYS A 25 -21.04 0.57 -11.04
C CYS A 25 -22.08 -0.55 -10.86
N SER A 26 -23.02 -0.43 -9.92
CA SER A 26 -24.07 -1.45 -9.73
C SER A 26 -25.04 -1.50 -10.90
N ALA A 27 -25.46 -0.34 -11.43
CA ALA A 27 -26.31 -0.28 -12.62
C ALA A 27 -25.65 -0.92 -13.86
N ARG A 28 -24.31 -0.78 -14.01
CA ARG A 28 -23.57 -1.47 -15.08
C ARG A 28 -23.51 -2.98 -14.84
N LEU A 29 -23.37 -3.42 -13.60
CA LEU A 29 -23.39 -4.84 -13.22
C LEU A 29 -24.75 -5.50 -13.54
N GLU A 30 -25.83 -4.83 -13.16
CA GLU A 30 -27.22 -5.27 -13.39
C GLU A 30 -27.56 -5.30 -14.88
N ALA A 31 -27.16 -4.28 -15.65
CA ALA A 31 -27.29 -4.27 -17.10
C ALA A 31 -26.46 -5.37 -17.80
N GLY A 32 -25.36 -5.79 -17.19
CA GLY A 32 -24.56 -6.95 -17.61
C GLY A 32 -25.09 -8.31 -17.15
N GLY A 33 -26.29 -8.38 -16.57
CA GLY A 33 -26.93 -9.63 -16.13
C GLY A 33 -26.31 -10.29 -14.89
N ALA A 34 -25.39 -9.61 -14.20
CA ALA A 34 -24.60 -10.19 -13.11
C ALA A 34 -24.88 -9.48 -11.77
N GLY A 35 -25.50 -10.17 -10.81
CA GLY A 35 -25.63 -9.66 -9.44
C GLY A 35 -24.27 -9.49 -8.75
N LEU A 36 -24.19 -8.70 -7.67
CA LEU A 36 -22.94 -8.42 -6.94
C LEU A 36 -22.21 -9.69 -6.43
N HIS A 37 -22.97 -10.76 -6.14
CA HIS A 37 -22.47 -12.03 -5.60
C HIS A 37 -22.76 -13.25 -6.49
N ASP A 38 -23.25 -13.06 -7.71
CA ASP A 38 -23.66 -14.16 -8.61
C ASP A 38 -22.46 -14.95 -9.18
N PRO A 39 -22.53 -16.27 -9.42
CA PRO A 39 -21.44 -17.02 -10.04
C PRO A 39 -21.09 -16.51 -11.45
N LEU A 40 -19.80 -16.24 -11.68
CA LEU A 40 -19.24 -15.87 -12.99
C LEU A 40 -18.92 -17.10 -13.86
N THR A 41 -19.15 -18.29 -13.33
CA THR A 41 -18.99 -19.57 -14.02
C THR A 41 -20.33 -20.27 -14.17
N ASP A 42 -20.43 -21.12 -15.18
CA ASP A 42 -21.57 -22.00 -15.39
C ASP A 42 -21.55 -23.22 -14.44
N ARG A 43 -22.36 -24.25 -14.75
CA ARG A 43 -22.47 -25.49 -13.98
C ARG A 43 -21.34 -26.49 -14.24
N GLU A 44 -20.57 -26.29 -15.30
CA GLU A 44 -19.47 -27.16 -15.74
C GLU A 44 -18.10 -26.59 -15.30
N GLY A 45 -18.08 -25.32 -14.84
CA GLY A 45 -16.93 -24.63 -14.28
C GLY A 45 -16.28 -23.62 -15.21
N PHE A 46 -16.86 -23.38 -16.39
CA PHE A 46 -16.31 -22.47 -17.40
C PHE A 46 -16.84 -21.03 -17.23
N PRO A 47 -16.11 -20.00 -17.70
CA PRO A 47 -16.58 -18.62 -17.66
C PRO A 47 -17.88 -18.45 -18.44
N ARG A 48 -18.87 -17.78 -17.85
CA ARG A 48 -20.19 -17.55 -18.45
C ARG A 48 -20.09 -16.74 -19.74
N SER A 49 -20.64 -17.29 -20.83
CA SER A 49 -20.64 -16.66 -22.16
C SER A 49 -21.71 -15.58 -22.33
N ASP A 50 -22.67 -15.50 -21.41
CA ASP A 50 -23.71 -14.47 -21.34
C ASP A 50 -23.22 -13.14 -20.71
N ILE A 51 -22.00 -13.09 -20.16
CA ILE A 51 -21.50 -11.98 -19.31
C ILE A 51 -20.04 -11.66 -19.66
N ASP A 52 -19.66 -10.37 -19.71
CA ASP A 52 -18.22 -9.99 -19.68
C ASP A 52 -17.66 -10.19 -18.26
N VAL A 53 -17.15 -11.39 -18.01
CA VAL A 53 -16.55 -11.80 -16.74
C VAL A 53 -15.41 -10.86 -16.29
N HIS A 54 -14.70 -10.20 -17.21
CA HIS A 54 -13.63 -9.26 -16.87
C HIS A 54 -14.19 -7.89 -16.43
N ALA A 55 -15.11 -7.31 -17.19
CA ALA A 55 -15.80 -6.06 -16.80
C ALA A 55 -16.56 -6.24 -15.48
N THR A 56 -17.34 -7.31 -15.34
CA THR A 56 -18.07 -7.62 -14.11
C THR A 56 -17.13 -7.80 -12.91
N ARG A 57 -15.95 -8.43 -13.08
CA ARG A 57 -14.97 -8.56 -12.00
C ARG A 57 -14.41 -7.20 -11.56
N ASN A 58 -14.11 -6.33 -12.50
CA ASN A 58 -13.57 -4.98 -12.22
C ASN A 58 -14.62 -4.09 -11.56
N ASP A 59 -15.89 -4.20 -11.96
CA ASP A 59 -17.00 -3.47 -11.35
C ASP A 59 -17.30 -3.97 -9.93
N ARG A 60 -17.35 -5.29 -9.69
CA ARG A 60 -17.47 -5.85 -8.34
C ARG A 60 -16.31 -5.41 -7.43
N HIS A 61 -15.09 -5.37 -7.94
CA HIS A 61 -13.94 -4.88 -7.19
C HIS A 61 -14.08 -3.38 -6.86
N SER A 62 -14.47 -2.56 -7.84
CA SER A 62 -14.69 -1.12 -7.65
C SER A 62 -15.78 -0.84 -6.61
N ILE A 63 -16.91 -1.57 -6.68
CA ILE A 63 -18.00 -1.50 -5.68
C ILE A 63 -17.47 -1.87 -4.30
N ALA A 64 -16.66 -2.93 -4.17
CA ALA A 64 -16.13 -3.37 -2.88
C ALA A 64 -15.17 -2.35 -2.24
N VAL A 65 -14.30 -1.71 -3.03
CA VAL A 65 -13.41 -0.63 -2.56
C VAL A 65 -14.24 0.60 -2.13
N LEU A 66 -15.07 1.13 -3.04
CA LEU A 66 -15.93 2.30 -2.77
C LEU A 66 -16.88 2.09 -1.58
N SER A 67 -17.40 0.86 -1.39
CA SER A 67 -18.25 0.52 -0.24
C SER A 67 -17.49 0.49 1.09
N ASN A 68 -16.17 0.25 1.07
CA ASN A 68 -15.35 0.33 2.27
C ASN A 68 -14.94 1.78 2.57
N ASP A 69 -14.61 2.56 1.54
CA ASP A 69 -14.35 4.01 1.67
C ASP A 69 -15.60 4.74 2.19
N HIS A 70 -16.79 4.41 1.68
CA HIS A 70 -18.06 4.94 2.18
C HIS A 70 -18.29 4.66 3.69
N LYS A 71 -17.98 3.43 4.15
CA LYS A 71 -18.06 3.09 5.58
C LYS A 71 -17.06 3.89 6.42
N ALA A 72 -15.83 4.09 5.91
CA ALA A 72 -14.81 4.88 6.59
C ALA A 72 -15.23 6.36 6.72
N LEU A 73 -15.72 6.98 5.64
CA LEU A 73 -16.26 8.34 5.68
C LEU A 73 -17.46 8.45 6.63
N THR A 74 -18.36 7.46 6.63
CA THR A 74 -19.53 7.43 7.52
C THR A 74 -19.11 7.40 9.00
N ALA A 75 -18.09 6.60 9.35
CA ALA A 75 -17.54 6.58 10.70
C ALA A 75 -16.84 7.90 11.09
N GLN A 76 -16.14 8.54 10.17
CA GLN A 76 -15.51 9.86 10.40
C GLN A 76 -16.55 10.98 10.57
N ILE A 77 -17.65 10.93 9.81
CA ILE A 77 -18.80 11.85 9.94
C ILE A 77 -19.44 11.73 11.33
N ASP A 78 -19.68 10.50 11.82
CA ASP A 78 -20.20 10.24 13.16
C ASP A 78 -19.25 10.76 14.25
N GLN A 79 -17.94 10.50 14.15
CA GLN A 79 -16.94 11.03 15.10
C GLN A 79 -16.94 12.56 15.18
N LEU A 80 -17.00 13.27 14.05
CA LEU A 80 -17.06 14.74 14.03
C LEU A 80 -18.40 15.28 14.56
N LEU A 81 -19.50 14.59 14.30
CA LEU A 81 -20.82 14.93 14.84
C LEU A 81 -20.85 14.77 16.37
N GLN A 82 -20.26 13.69 16.90
CA GLN A 82 -20.09 13.47 18.34
C GLN A 82 -19.21 14.55 18.98
N GLN A 83 -18.10 14.94 18.33
CA GLN A 83 -17.25 16.04 18.80
C GLN A 83 -17.99 17.39 18.83
N LEU A 84 -18.81 17.67 17.80
CA LEU A 84 -19.64 18.88 17.74
C LEU A 84 -20.68 18.88 18.88
N HIS A 85 -21.38 17.77 19.10
CA HIS A 85 -22.34 17.63 20.19
C HIS A 85 -21.69 17.70 21.58
N ALA A 86 -20.46 17.20 21.74
CA ALA A 86 -19.69 17.34 22.98
C ALA A 86 -19.28 18.80 23.24
N GLN A 87 -18.82 19.52 22.22
CA GLN A 87 -18.46 20.96 22.32
C GLN A 87 -19.67 21.87 22.53
N ASN A 88 -20.85 21.48 22.03
CA ASN A 88 -22.09 22.25 22.14
C ASN A 88 -23.01 21.71 23.27
N ARG A 89 -22.47 20.91 24.20
CA ARG A 89 -23.22 20.38 25.34
C ARG A 89 -23.44 21.49 26.38
N PRO A 90 -24.68 21.89 26.71
CA PRO A 90 -24.93 22.72 27.88
C PRO A 90 -24.68 21.94 29.18
N GLU A 91 -24.22 22.62 30.23
CA GLU A 91 -23.83 22.05 31.53
C GLU A 91 -25.03 21.57 32.38
N ALA A 92 -25.78 20.56 31.89
CA ALA A 92 -26.70 19.70 32.63
C ALA A 92 -27.21 18.55 31.70
N SER A 93 -27.41 17.30 32.12
CA SER A 93 -27.30 16.67 33.45
C SER A 93 -26.52 15.34 33.40
N PRO A 94 -25.87 14.93 34.50
CA PRO A 94 -25.36 13.57 34.68
C PRO A 94 -26.43 12.68 35.34
N SER A 95 -27.36 12.13 34.56
CA SER A 95 -28.47 11.29 35.05
C SER A 95 -28.00 9.91 35.56
N THR A 96 -27.41 9.87 36.75
CA THR A 96 -27.19 8.63 37.49
C THR A 96 -28.48 8.19 38.16
N HIS A 97 -29.07 7.07 37.73
CA HIS A 97 -29.98 6.32 38.59
C HIS A 97 -29.59 4.84 38.67
N LYS A 98 -28.84 4.51 39.72
CA LYS A 98 -28.67 3.13 40.19
C LYS A 98 -30.02 2.50 40.53
N LYS A 99 -30.16 1.20 40.29
CA LYS A 99 -30.48 0.33 41.43
C LYS A 99 -29.81 -1.05 41.32
N PRO A 100 -28.92 -1.42 42.25
CA PRO A 100 -28.41 -2.79 42.35
C PRO A 100 -29.39 -3.67 43.10
N ARG A 101 -29.39 -4.99 42.81
CA ARG A 101 -29.73 -6.02 43.79
C ARG A 101 -28.78 -7.19 43.66
N THR A 102 -28.29 -7.64 44.80
CA THR A 102 -27.41 -8.80 44.97
C THR A 102 -28.24 -9.97 45.46
N ASP A 103 -28.01 -11.15 44.88
CA ASP A 103 -28.10 -12.48 45.49
C ASP A 103 -27.23 -13.36 44.57
N ALA A 104 -26.19 -14.07 45.02
CA ALA A 104 -26.20 -15.26 45.89
C ALA A 104 -26.97 -16.43 45.22
N GLN A 105 -26.43 -17.65 45.06
CA GLN A 105 -25.28 -18.31 45.71
C GLN A 105 -24.39 -19.15 44.74
N PRO A 106 -23.21 -19.64 45.18
CA PRO A 106 -22.19 -20.27 44.32
C PRO A 106 -22.14 -21.80 44.38
N VAL A 107 -21.63 -22.47 43.33
CA VAL A 107 -21.27 -23.91 43.40
C VAL A 107 -19.99 -24.27 42.61
N ARG A 108 -19.00 -24.77 43.38
CA ARG A 108 -18.02 -25.84 43.10
C ARG A 108 -17.08 -25.77 41.87
N SER A 109 -15.78 -25.76 42.17
CA SER A 109 -14.68 -26.25 41.34
C SER A 109 -14.79 -27.74 41.03
N ASP A 110 -14.16 -28.20 39.94
CA ASP A 110 -13.04 -29.16 40.04
C ASP A 110 -12.21 -29.23 38.74
N PRO A 111 -10.87 -29.45 38.80
CA PRO A 111 -10.00 -29.62 37.63
C PRO A 111 -9.59 -31.09 37.38
N GLY A 112 -9.17 -31.46 36.16
CA GLY A 112 -8.58 -32.79 35.90
C GLY A 112 -7.96 -32.99 34.51
N ALA A 113 -6.86 -33.76 34.47
CA ALA A 113 -6.10 -34.29 33.30
C ALA A 113 -5.49 -33.27 32.30
N ALA A 114 -4.20 -33.24 31.92
CA ALA A 114 -2.97 -34.02 32.24
C ALA A 114 -3.01 -35.53 31.87
N GLN A 115 -2.05 -36.16 31.16
CA GLN A 115 -0.82 -35.77 30.41
C GLN A 115 -0.88 -36.44 29.00
N ALA A 116 0.10 -36.58 28.09
CA ALA A 116 1.59 -36.43 28.01
C ALA A 116 1.96 -36.05 26.54
N SER A 117 3.14 -35.56 26.12
CA SER A 117 4.55 -35.52 26.60
C SER A 117 5.48 -36.62 26.04
N GLY A 118 6.29 -36.27 25.02
CA GLY A 118 7.36 -37.07 24.38
C GLY A 118 8.03 -36.26 23.24
N ALA A 119 9.25 -35.70 23.30
CA ALA A 119 10.55 -36.04 23.89
C ALA A 119 11.55 -36.61 22.85
N ALA A 120 12.32 -35.72 22.21
CA ALA A 120 13.54 -36.06 21.48
C ALA A 120 14.53 -34.86 21.49
N ALA A 121 15.79 -35.14 21.78
CA ALA A 121 16.94 -34.26 21.61
C ALA A 121 18.08 -35.11 20.96
N ALA A 122 19.24 -34.62 20.52
CA ALA A 122 19.91 -33.33 20.73
C ALA A 122 20.96 -33.06 19.63
N ALA A 123 21.65 -31.91 19.74
CA ALA A 123 23.00 -31.62 19.22
C ALA A 123 23.17 -31.44 17.67
N SER A 124 24.18 -30.71 17.15
CA SER A 124 25.23 -29.92 17.84
C SER A 124 25.75 -28.71 17.03
N ALA A 125 26.57 -27.91 17.71
CA ALA A 125 27.11 -26.59 17.37
C ALA A 125 28.05 -26.46 16.15
N ALA A 126 27.97 -25.29 15.49
CA ALA A 126 29.05 -24.51 14.87
C ALA A 126 28.51 -23.12 14.46
N ALA A 127 29.20 -21.98 14.55
CA ALA A 127 30.49 -21.66 15.18
C ALA A 127 30.50 -20.19 15.67
N THR A 128 31.46 -19.84 16.55
CA THR A 128 31.66 -18.48 17.11
C THR A 128 32.38 -17.55 16.11
N GLY A 129 32.07 -16.26 16.09
CA GLY A 129 32.74 -15.30 15.18
C GLY A 129 32.37 -13.82 15.37
N SER A 130 32.64 -13.24 16.55
CA SER A 130 32.45 -11.80 16.77
C SER A 130 33.65 -10.99 16.27
N LEU A 131 33.42 -10.00 15.40
CA LEU A 131 34.30 -8.85 15.16
C LEU A 131 33.45 -7.63 14.77
N ASN A 132 33.91 -6.42 15.11
CA ASN A 132 33.12 -5.19 15.02
C ASN A 132 33.32 -4.41 13.71
N GLY A 133 32.25 -3.71 13.30
CA GLY A 133 32.36 -2.28 12.97
C GLY A 133 32.51 -1.88 11.50
N ALA A 134 31.39 -1.70 10.80
CA ALA A 134 31.26 -0.73 9.72
C ALA A 134 29.84 -0.14 9.70
N ARG A 135 29.73 1.19 9.68
CA ARG A 135 28.48 1.95 9.59
C ARG A 135 28.24 2.37 8.13
N PRO A 136 27.07 2.03 7.58
CA PRO A 136 26.12 3.06 7.13
C PRO A 136 24.80 2.91 7.90
N ALA A 137 24.10 3.93 8.41
CA ALA A 137 23.91 5.32 7.98
C ALA A 137 23.19 5.45 6.63
N SER A 138 21.86 5.64 6.72
CA SER A 138 20.90 5.91 5.63
C SER A 138 20.64 4.75 4.66
N GLY A 139 19.40 4.50 4.21
CA GLY A 139 18.15 5.25 4.48
C GLY A 139 16.88 4.38 4.33
N THR A 140 15.74 4.96 4.71
CA THR A 140 14.44 4.28 4.76
C THR A 140 13.91 3.96 3.36
N ALA A 141 13.93 2.68 2.96
CA ALA A 141 13.47 2.21 1.66
C ALA A 141 12.42 1.09 1.75
N ALA A 142 11.45 1.21 2.66
CA ALA A 142 10.27 0.35 2.71
C ALA A 142 9.11 0.97 1.93
N SER A 143 8.49 0.20 1.02
CA SER A 143 7.28 0.58 0.25
C SER A 143 7.37 1.83 -0.65
N SER A 144 8.53 2.15 -1.23
CA SER A 144 8.54 2.97 -2.46
C SER A 144 8.04 2.12 -3.64
N ARG A 145 7.26 2.72 -4.55
CA ARG A 145 6.75 2.03 -5.75
C ARG A 145 7.79 2.10 -6.89
N PRO A 146 7.92 1.06 -7.73
CA PRO A 146 8.63 1.21 -8.99
C PRO A 146 7.86 2.20 -9.88
N TYR A 147 8.58 3.13 -10.51
CA TYR A 147 7.99 4.20 -11.33
C TYR A 147 8.54 4.28 -12.75
N ALA A 148 9.65 3.59 -13.03
CA ALA A 148 10.16 3.39 -14.37
C ALA A 148 10.78 1.99 -14.51
N VAL A 149 10.85 1.47 -15.73
CA VAL A 149 11.57 0.25 -16.08
C VAL A 149 12.71 0.59 -17.04
N VAL A 150 13.86 -0.05 -16.84
CA VAL A 150 15.00 0.01 -17.76
C VAL A 150 14.67 -0.85 -18.98
N ASP A 151 14.47 -0.20 -20.12
CA ASP A 151 14.10 -0.85 -21.38
C ASP A 151 15.32 -1.22 -22.23
N GLU A 152 16.32 -0.33 -22.25
CA GLU A 152 17.57 -0.51 -22.98
C GLU A 152 18.75 -0.04 -22.12
N VAL A 153 19.88 -0.75 -22.18
CA VAL A 153 21.17 -0.35 -21.61
C VAL A 153 22.21 -0.59 -22.69
N SER A 154 22.88 0.46 -23.15
CA SER A 154 23.94 0.31 -24.13
C SER A 154 25.17 -0.39 -23.52
N PRO A 155 25.87 -1.26 -24.26
CA PRO A 155 27.18 -1.75 -23.84
C PRO A 155 28.16 -0.57 -23.69
N ASP A 156 29.19 -0.77 -22.86
CA ASP A 156 30.23 0.23 -22.54
C ASP A 156 29.72 1.57 -21.96
N SER A 157 28.44 1.61 -21.56
CA SER A 157 27.83 2.76 -20.91
C SER A 157 28.05 2.78 -19.39
N PRO A 158 28.00 3.97 -18.74
CA PRO A 158 28.09 4.05 -17.28
C PRO A 158 27.00 3.27 -16.55
N ALA A 159 25.81 3.14 -17.14
CA ALA A 159 24.74 2.28 -16.60
C ALA A 159 25.09 0.79 -16.65
N SER A 160 25.76 0.33 -17.72
CA SER A 160 26.26 -1.05 -17.83
C SER A 160 27.35 -1.34 -16.78
N THR A 161 28.32 -0.42 -16.63
CA THR A 161 29.37 -0.51 -15.60
C THR A 161 28.81 -0.45 -14.18
N ALA A 162 27.71 0.27 -13.96
CA ALA A 162 26.96 0.28 -12.69
C ALA A 162 26.18 -1.03 -12.42
N GLY A 163 26.17 -1.99 -13.34
CA GLY A 163 25.54 -3.29 -13.18
C GLY A 163 24.02 -3.32 -13.43
N ILE A 164 23.47 -2.29 -14.07
CA ILE A 164 22.06 -2.20 -14.45
C ILE A 164 21.76 -3.18 -15.59
N ARG A 165 20.57 -3.77 -15.58
CA ARG A 165 20.10 -4.73 -16.59
C ARG A 165 18.76 -4.33 -17.17
N LEU A 166 18.49 -4.83 -18.38
CA LEU A 166 17.20 -4.78 -19.04
C LEU A 166 16.13 -5.40 -18.11
N GLY A 167 15.02 -4.70 -17.90
CA GLY A 167 13.93 -5.12 -17.01
C GLY A 167 14.10 -4.77 -15.52
N ASP A 168 15.19 -4.14 -15.11
CA ASP A 168 15.30 -3.57 -13.76
C ASP A 168 14.30 -2.42 -13.59
N GLN A 169 13.52 -2.43 -12.50
CA GLN A 169 12.53 -1.38 -12.23
C GLN A 169 13.11 -0.37 -11.24
N LEU A 170 13.18 0.91 -11.61
CA LEU A 170 13.69 1.99 -10.75
C LEU A 170 12.67 2.33 -9.64
N VAL A 171 13.12 2.31 -8.39
CA VAL A 171 12.32 2.52 -7.16
C VAL A 171 12.72 3.80 -6.43
N SER A 172 13.99 4.20 -6.50
CA SER A 172 14.50 5.51 -6.09
C SER A 172 15.86 5.81 -6.73
N PHE A 173 16.21 7.09 -6.82
CA PHE A 173 17.49 7.60 -7.34
C PHE A 173 17.98 8.76 -6.47
N GLY A 174 19.06 8.56 -5.72
CA GLY A 174 19.52 9.51 -4.70
C GLY A 174 18.41 9.83 -3.70
N ASP A 175 18.20 11.12 -3.45
CA ASP A 175 17.09 11.63 -2.63
C ASP A 175 15.74 11.72 -3.37
N VAL A 176 15.72 11.41 -4.68
CA VAL A 176 14.47 11.31 -5.48
C VAL A 176 13.86 9.93 -5.28
N SER A 177 12.68 9.88 -4.67
CA SER A 177 11.89 8.66 -4.46
C SER A 177 10.43 8.95 -4.79
N TRP A 178 9.70 7.94 -5.27
CA TRP A 178 8.35 8.09 -5.81
C TRP A 178 7.42 8.92 -4.92
N ARG A 179 7.01 10.09 -5.42
CA ARG A 179 6.04 11.03 -4.83
C ARG A 179 5.00 11.45 -5.86
N ASP A 180 4.01 10.58 -5.99
CA ASP A 180 2.66 10.88 -6.46
C ASP A 180 2.57 11.63 -7.81
N GLY A 181 3.24 11.07 -8.82
CA GLY A 181 2.92 11.31 -10.24
C GLY A 181 3.53 12.55 -10.90
N GLN A 182 4.41 13.29 -10.23
CA GLN A 182 5.15 14.38 -10.88
C GLN A 182 6.36 13.86 -11.69
N SER A 183 6.93 14.66 -12.60
CA SER A 183 7.90 14.20 -13.61
C SER A 183 9.31 13.87 -13.05
N GLU A 184 9.42 12.77 -12.32
CA GLU A 184 10.65 12.29 -11.67
C GLU A 184 11.77 12.01 -12.66
N LEU A 185 11.47 11.59 -13.91
CA LEU A 185 12.50 11.48 -14.96
C LEU A 185 13.22 12.80 -15.24
N LYS A 186 12.55 13.97 -15.06
CA LYS A 186 13.21 15.28 -15.16
C LYS A 186 14.01 15.63 -13.91
N ALA A 187 13.53 15.25 -12.72
CA ALA A 187 14.27 15.45 -11.47
C ALA A 187 15.55 14.61 -11.46
N VAL A 188 15.46 13.33 -11.80
CA VAL A 188 16.60 12.41 -11.98
C VAL A 188 17.53 12.90 -13.09
N ALA A 189 17.02 13.36 -14.24
CA ALA A 189 17.88 13.93 -15.28
C ALA A 189 18.60 15.23 -14.85
N ALA A 190 17.96 16.08 -14.04
CA ALA A 190 18.58 17.27 -13.48
C ALA A 190 19.65 16.91 -12.43
N GLU A 191 19.37 15.94 -11.55
CA GLU A 191 20.31 15.44 -10.55
C GLU A 191 21.53 14.78 -11.22
N LEU A 192 21.31 13.94 -12.25
CA LEU A 192 22.38 13.36 -13.07
C LEU A 192 23.24 14.42 -13.78
N GLN A 193 22.65 15.57 -14.13
CA GLN A 193 23.36 16.67 -14.80
C GLN A 193 24.07 17.61 -13.81
N ALA A 194 23.59 17.72 -12.56
CA ALA A 194 24.25 18.44 -11.47
C ALA A 194 25.42 17.63 -10.87
N SER A 195 25.19 16.33 -10.65
CA SER A 195 26.13 15.37 -10.11
C SER A 195 27.05 14.74 -11.19
N GLU A 196 27.40 15.47 -12.25
CA GLU A 196 28.23 14.96 -13.36
C GLU A 196 29.62 14.53 -12.85
N ASN A 197 29.97 13.25 -13.04
CA ASN A 197 31.12 12.50 -12.48
C ASN A 197 31.04 12.11 -10.99
N GLN A 198 29.91 12.32 -10.32
CA GLN A 198 29.70 11.91 -8.92
C GLN A 198 28.85 10.64 -8.81
N ALA A 199 29.25 9.73 -7.92
CA ALA A 199 28.56 8.46 -7.70
C ALA A 199 27.22 8.67 -6.94
N VAL A 200 26.08 8.49 -7.63
CA VAL A 200 24.74 8.60 -7.05
C VAL A 200 24.15 7.20 -6.79
N PRO A 201 23.74 6.86 -5.56
CA PRO A 201 23.11 5.57 -5.26
C PRO A 201 21.65 5.55 -5.74
N ALA A 202 21.22 4.47 -6.38
CA ALA A 202 19.84 4.27 -6.81
C ALA A 202 19.36 2.86 -6.50
N ALA A 203 18.10 2.71 -6.11
CA ALA A 203 17.51 1.41 -5.79
C ALA A 203 16.64 0.91 -6.96
N PHE A 204 16.92 -0.30 -7.41
CA PHE A 204 16.17 -1.00 -8.44
C PHE A 204 15.52 -2.27 -7.86
N LEU A 205 14.39 -2.69 -8.43
CA LEU A 205 13.74 -3.96 -8.13
C LEU A 205 14.03 -4.94 -9.27
N ARG A 206 14.81 -5.97 -8.98
CA ARG A 206 15.19 -7.04 -9.91
C ARG A 206 14.57 -8.35 -9.44
N GLN A 207 13.60 -8.88 -10.20
CA GLN A 207 12.85 -10.11 -9.85
C GLN A 207 12.21 -10.06 -8.44
N GLY A 208 11.83 -8.87 -7.97
CA GLY A 208 11.28 -8.66 -6.61
C GLY A 208 12.31 -8.45 -5.50
N HIS A 209 13.62 -8.60 -5.79
CA HIS A 209 14.69 -8.25 -4.85
C HIS A 209 15.11 -6.80 -5.05
N LEU A 210 15.26 -6.03 -3.97
CA LEU A 210 15.79 -4.67 -4.02
C LEU A 210 17.32 -4.71 -4.19
N VAL A 211 17.86 -3.98 -5.15
CA VAL A 211 19.29 -3.92 -5.48
C VAL A 211 19.69 -2.45 -5.57
N THR A 212 20.51 -1.99 -4.62
CA THR A 212 21.10 -0.65 -4.67
C THR A 212 22.34 -0.67 -5.54
N LEU A 213 22.36 0.13 -6.60
CA LEU A 213 23.47 0.28 -7.54
C LEU A 213 23.98 1.72 -7.49
N SER A 214 25.25 1.93 -7.80
CA SER A 214 25.87 3.25 -7.84
C SER A 214 26.06 3.69 -9.28
N LEU A 215 25.31 4.72 -9.71
CA LEU A 215 25.42 5.29 -11.05
C LEU A 215 26.33 6.51 -11.00
N THR A 216 27.35 6.52 -11.85
CA THR A 216 28.17 7.71 -12.10
C THR A 216 27.80 8.29 -13.46
N PRO A 217 26.98 9.35 -13.56
CA PRO A 217 26.76 10.05 -14.82
C PRO A 217 28.08 10.62 -15.35
N GLN A 218 28.47 10.24 -16.56
CA GLN A 218 29.66 10.75 -17.23
C GLN A 218 29.44 10.78 -18.74
N ARG A 219 30.17 11.64 -19.44
CA ARG A 219 30.11 11.68 -20.91
C ARG A 219 30.78 10.43 -21.47
N TRP A 220 30.01 9.63 -22.19
CA TRP A 220 30.43 8.38 -22.80
C TRP A 220 30.10 8.43 -24.31
N ALA A 221 30.42 7.38 -25.06
CA ALA A 221 30.38 7.39 -26.53
C ALA A 221 28.98 7.47 -27.18
N GLY A 222 27.89 7.39 -26.40
CA GLY A 222 26.52 7.46 -26.89
C GLY A 222 25.71 8.65 -26.37
N ARG A 223 24.38 8.51 -26.32
CA ARG A 223 23.47 9.63 -26.04
C ARG A 223 23.28 9.85 -24.52
N GLY A 224 23.54 11.07 -24.06
CA GLY A 224 23.33 11.47 -22.66
C GLY A 224 24.38 10.93 -21.69
N LEU A 225 24.13 11.06 -20.38
CA LEU A 225 25.12 10.84 -19.32
C LEU A 225 25.22 9.41 -18.76
N LEU A 226 24.32 8.50 -19.15
CA LEU A 226 24.26 7.14 -18.60
C LEU A 226 24.13 6.00 -19.61
N GLY A 227 23.53 6.23 -20.78
CA GLY A 227 23.29 5.19 -21.78
C GLY A 227 22.21 4.15 -21.43
N CYS A 228 21.28 4.49 -20.52
CA CYS A 228 20.09 3.70 -20.25
C CYS A 228 18.81 4.42 -20.74
N HIS A 229 17.88 3.66 -21.34
CA HIS A 229 16.53 4.13 -21.63
C HIS A 229 15.58 3.71 -20.50
N LEU A 230 14.99 4.69 -19.82
CA LEU A 230 14.02 4.51 -18.75
C LEU A 230 12.62 4.83 -19.30
N ARG A 231 11.74 3.82 -19.37
CA ARG A 231 10.32 4.01 -19.71
C ARG A 231 9.53 4.14 -18.40
N PRO A 232 8.65 5.15 -18.23
CA PRO A 232 7.72 5.18 -17.09
C PRO A 232 6.75 3.98 -17.15
N LEU A 233 6.25 3.58 -15.98
CA LEU A 233 5.19 2.57 -15.83
C LEU A 233 3.78 3.19 -15.93
#